data_AF-A0A8H6C8C7-F1
#
_entry.id   AF-A0A8H6C8C7-F1
#
_cell.length_a   1.000
_cell.length_b   1.000
_cell.length_c   1.000
_cell.angle_alpha   90.00
_cell.angle_beta   90.00
_cell.angle_gamma   90.00
#
_symmetry.space_group_name_H-M   'P 1'
#
loop_
_entity.id
_entity.type
_entity.pdbx_description
1 polymer ?
#
loop_
_entity_poly.entity_id
_entity_poly.type
_entity_poly.pdbx_seq_one_letter_code
_entity_poly.pdbx_strand_id
1 'polypeptide(L)'
;MLAQRISQHSARRLLAKQPTLSRFTPSVAIAGSRLRPQVRHAAFQPSATEPHAQTQPAKPSDAYAILAAQRLNRPISPHLTVYQPQITWYASALNRVTGCVLSGGLYIFGAAYLVSPLLGWHLESAAMAEWFGSFGAVTKGVMKFGISWPFTFHCWNGLRHLLWDTGRELGNRQVQVTGWIAVALSVVSSTVLAFVGMGDGKSKGKGVGEESWKGEFKNWKG
;
A
#
# COMPACT_ATOMS: atom_id res chain seq x y z
N MET A 1 40.71 15.07 16.02
CA MET A 1 39.52 15.36 15.16
C MET A 1 38.30 15.91 15.91
N LEU A 2 38.40 16.27 17.20
CA LEU A 2 37.27 16.84 17.98
C LEU A 2 37.21 18.38 17.91
N ALA A 3 38.35 19.07 17.83
CA ALA A 3 38.42 20.54 17.80
C ALA A 3 37.86 21.16 16.51
N GLN A 4 37.91 20.43 15.39
CA GLN A 4 37.40 20.89 14.09
C GLN A 4 35.86 20.90 14.00
N ARG A 5 35.16 20.18 14.89
CA ARG A 5 33.68 20.13 14.90
C ARG A 5 33.05 21.26 15.71
N ILE A 6 33.78 21.83 16.67
CA ILE A 6 33.29 22.92 17.53
C ILE A 6 33.35 24.26 16.78
N SER A 7 34.36 24.49 15.96
CA SER A 7 34.50 25.72 15.16
C SER A 7 33.47 25.84 14.03
N GLN A 8 32.96 24.71 13.51
CA GLN A 8 31.96 24.72 12.44
C GLN A 8 30.54 25.08 12.94
N HIS A 9 30.25 24.91 14.22
CA HIS A 9 28.94 25.25 14.80
C HIS A 9 28.80 26.74 15.15
N SER A 10 29.89 27.44 15.45
CA SER A 10 29.89 28.88 15.74
C SER A 10 29.82 29.75 14.48
N ALA A 11 30.46 29.33 13.37
CA ALA A 11 30.43 30.07 12.10
C ALA A 11 29.03 30.16 11.47
N ARG A 12 28.18 29.15 11.67
CA ARG A 12 26.80 29.15 11.12
C ARG A 12 25.87 30.13 11.83
N ARG A 13 26.16 30.53 13.06
CA ARG A 13 25.32 31.48 13.82
C ARG A 13 25.56 32.95 13.42
N LEU A 14 26.70 33.27 12.82
CA LEU A 14 27.02 34.64 12.40
C LEU A 14 26.55 34.96 10.98
N LEU A 15 26.33 33.96 10.13
CA LEU A 15 25.85 34.14 8.75
C LEU A 15 24.32 34.29 8.63
N ALA A 16 23.56 34.09 9.69
CA ALA A 16 22.10 34.24 9.69
C ALA A 16 21.62 35.69 9.93
N LYS A 17 22.54 36.67 10.01
CA LYS A 17 22.23 38.10 10.14
C LYS A 17 22.69 38.89 8.92
N GLN A 18 21.99 38.74 7.79
CA GLN A 18 21.97 39.77 6.75
C GLN A 18 20.56 39.84 6.13
N PRO A 19 19.78 40.90 6.41
CA PRO A 19 18.64 41.24 5.59
C PRO A 19 19.12 42.24 4.52
N THR A 20 19.52 41.74 3.35
CA THR A 20 19.83 42.60 2.20
C THR A 20 18.80 42.39 1.10
N LEU A 21 17.91 43.39 1.02
CA LEU A 21 16.98 43.69 -0.04
C LEU A 21 17.66 43.79 -1.42
N SER A 22 17.12 43.15 -2.46
CA SER A 22 17.17 43.67 -3.84
C SER A 22 16.03 43.04 -4.67
N ARG A 23 15.01 43.85 -4.97
CA ARG A 23 14.73 44.54 -6.27
C ARG A 23 14.08 43.65 -7.32
N PHE A 24 12.75 43.71 -7.37
CA PHE A 24 11.99 43.54 -8.60
C PHE A 24 11.45 44.92 -9.02
N THR A 25 11.76 45.35 -10.24
CA THR A 25 11.17 46.53 -10.88
C THR A 25 10.40 46.08 -12.11
N PRO A 26 9.14 46.52 -12.27
CA PRO A 26 8.63 46.82 -13.59
C PRO A 26 8.32 48.32 -13.73
N SER A 27 8.81 48.90 -14.82
CA SER A 27 8.49 50.26 -15.24
C SER A 27 7.08 50.30 -15.83
N VAL A 28 6.18 51.07 -15.20
CA VAL A 28 4.96 51.60 -15.85
C VAL A 28 4.75 53.02 -15.36
N ALA A 29 4.75 53.97 -16.30
CA ALA A 29 4.49 55.38 -16.07
C ALA A 29 3.00 55.67 -16.26
N ILE A 30 2.30 56.16 -15.22
CA ILE A 30 0.98 56.80 -15.34
C ILE A 30 0.90 57.99 -14.35
N ALA A 31 0.24 59.04 -14.83
CA ALA A 31 0.15 60.42 -14.37
C ALA A 31 -0.24 60.69 -12.90
N GLY A 32 0.37 61.74 -12.34
CA GLY A 32 -0.29 62.86 -11.67
C GLY A 32 -1.28 62.58 -10.54
N SER A 33 -0.79 62.56 -9.29
CA SER A 33 -1.49 63.18 -8.15
C SER A 33 -0.52 63.40 -6.98
N ARG A 34 -0.54 64.60 -6.39
CA ARG A 34 0.26 64.93 -5.21
C ARG A 34 -0.31 64.21 -3.99
N LEU A 35 0.27 63.09 -3.60
CA LEU A 35 0.00 62.46 -2.30
C LEU A 35 1.26 62.55 -1.44
N ARG A 36 1.18 63.31 -0.34
CA ARG A 36 2.21 63.38 0.70
C ARG A 36 2.47 61.96 1.23
N PRO A 37 3.73 61.48 1.28
CA PRO A 37 4.01 60.20 1.91
C PRO A 37 3.88 60.40 3.43
N GLN A 38 2.76 59.98 4.00
CA GLN A 38 2.63 59.87 5.45
C GLN A 38 3.45 58.64 5.86
N VAL A 39 4.72 58.85 6.19
CA VAL A 39 5.59 57.81 6.76
C VAL A 39 5.02 57.44 8.13
N ARG A 40 4.15 56.43 8.16
CA ARG A 40 3.78 55.76 9.41
C ARG A 40 5.00 54.96 9.83
N HIS A 41 5.80 55.52 10.73
CA HIS A 41 6.69 54.72 11.56
C HIS A 41 5.79 53.79 12.38
N ALA A 42 5.52 52.60 11.84
CA ALA A 42 5.01 51.50 12.64
C ALA A 42 6.14 51.21 13.64
N ALA A 43 6.01 51.77 14.84
CA ALA A 43 6.90 51.47 15.94
C ALA A 43 6.87 49.95 16.09
N PHE A 44 7.98 49.29 15.72
CA PHE A 44 8.22 47.91 16.08
C PHE A 44 8.31 47.91 17.60
N GLN A 45 7.18 47.70 18.27
CA GLN A 45 7.19 47.35 19.68
C GLN A 45 7.68 45.91 19.72
N PRO A 46 8.90 45.63 20.22
CA PRO A 46 9.22 44.26 20.57
C PRO A 46 8.22 43.89 21.66
N SER A 47 7.27 43.02 21.35
CA SER A 47 6.54 42.31 22.41
C SER A 47 7.60 41.51 23.16
N ALA A 48 8.13 42.12 24.22
CA ALA A 48 9.01 41.50 25.17
C ALA A 48 8.17 40.50 25.99
N THR A 49 7.75 39.42 25.35
CA THR A 49 7.46 38.19 26.07
C THR A 49 8.81 37.64 26.52
N GLU A 50 9.33 38.22 27.60
CA GLU A 50 10.35 37.56 28.41
C GLU A 50 9.80 36.18 28.78
N PRO A 51 10.43 35.07 28.37
CA PRO A 51 9.98 33.75 28.80
C PRO A 51 10.27 33.63 30.29
N HIS A 52 9.35 34.07 31.13
CA HIS A 52 9.33 33.82 32.56
C HIS A 52 8.94 32.36 32.79
N ALA A 53 9.84 31.45 32.45
CA ALA A 53 9.74 30.04 32.78
C ALA A 53 10.04 29.88 34.28
N GLN A 54 9.01 30.02 35.12
CA GLN A 54 9.14 29.73 36.55
C GLN A 54 9.32 28.22 36.75
N THR A 55 10.51 27.80 37.19
CA THR A 55 10.77 26.40 37.53
C THR A 55 10.26 26.11 38.94
N GLN A 56 9.18 25.36 39.04
CA GLN A 56 8.69 24.83 40.31
C GLN A 56 9.46 23.54 40.66
N PRO A 57 9.97 23.38 41.90
CA PRO A 57 10.58 22.12 42.33
C PRO A 57 9.49 21.04 42.44
N ALA A 58 9.51 20.07 41.54
CA ALA A 58 8.57 18.95 41.52
C ALA A 58 9.19 17.68 42.12
N LYS A 59 8.40 16.89 42.85
CA LYS A 59 8.81 15.54 43.24
C LYS A 59 8.93 14.68 41.97
N PRO A 60 9.82 13.67 41.94
CA PRO A 60 10.00 12.82 40.76
C PRO A 60 8.68 12.22 40.24
N SER A 61 7.77 11.81 41.13
CA SER A 61 6.43 11.30 40.79
C SER A 61 5.60 12.27 39.97
N ASP A 62 5.60 13.54 40.37
CA ASP A 62 4.75 14.59 39.79
C ASP A 62 5.30 14.99 38.41
N ALA A 63 6.63 14.99 38.26
CA ALA A 63 7.29 15.16 36.98
C ALA A 63 6.90 14.06 35.97
N TYR A 64 6.82 12.79 36.41
CA TYR A 64 6.36 11.70 35.53
C TYR A 64 4.91 11.88 35.08
N ALA A 65 4.01 12.30 35.98
CA ALA A 65 2.61 12.55 35.67
C ALA A 65 2.45 13.67 34.63
N ILE A 66 3.19 14.77 34.78
CA ILE A 66 3.20 15.89 33.82
C ILE A 66 3.73 15.43 32.46
N LEU A 67 4.84 14.68 32.42
CA LEU A 67 5.39 14.16 31.18
C LEU A 67 4.43 13.18 30.47
N ALA A 68 3.72 12.34 31.22
CA ALA A 68 2.70 11.46 30.68
C ALA A 68 1.53 12.26 30.07
N ALA A 69 1.02 13.26 30.80
CA ALA A 69 -0.03 14.16 30.30
C ALA A 69 0.41 14.91 29.03
N GLN A 70 1.65 15.38 28.98
CA GLN A 70 2.21 16.03 27.79
C GLN A 70 2.36 15.07 26.60
N ARG A 71 2.69 13.79 26.83
CA ARG A 71 2.82 12.80 25.75
C ARG A 71 1.49 12.49 25.07
N LEU A 72 0.39 12.53 25.81
CA LEU A 72 -0.97 12.34 25.26
C LEU A 72 -1.36 13.46 24.27
N ASN A 73 -0.86 14.68 24.49
CA ASN A 73 -1.15 15.84 23.65
C ASN A 73 -0.23 15.97 22.42
N ARG A 74 0.74 15.06 22.23
CA ARG A 74 1.65 15.13 21.08
C ARG A 74 0.94 14.57 19.84
N PRO A 75 0.78 15.36 18.77
CA PRO A 75 0.22 14.83 17.53
C PRO A 75 1.18 13.82 16.90
N ILE A 76 0.61 12.79 16.28
CA ILE A 76 1.36 11.85 15.45
C ILE A 76 1.61 12.52 14.10
N SER A 77 2.87 12.54 13.65
CA SER A 77 3.22 13.06 12.33
C SER A 77 2.52 12.24 11.23
N PRO A 78 1.99 12.88 10.16
CA PRO A 78 1.40 12.14 9.06
C PRO A 78 2.45 11.21 8.44
N HIS A 79 2.08 9.95 8.18
CA HIS A 79 2.99 8.94 7.63
C HIS A 79 2.48 8.43 6.28
N LEU A 80 1.42 7.62 6.24
CA LEU A 80 0.93 7.00 5.00
C LEU A 80 0.32 8.02 4.04
N THR A 81 -0.24 9.11 4.56
CA THR A 81 -0.93 10.15 3.77
C THR A 81 0.03 11.07 3.01
N VAL A 82 1.29 11.16 3.44
CA VAL A 82 2.30 12.06 2.86
C VAL A 82 3.49 11.31 2.24
N TYR A 83 3.57 9.99 2.45
CA TYR A 83 4.67 9.19 1.93
C TYR A 83 4.53 8.96 0.42
N GLN A 84 5.64 9.01 -0.31
CA GLN A 84 5.64 8.82 -1.75
C GLN A 84 5.20 7.39 -2.12
N PRO A 85 4.26 7.24 -3.07
CA PRO A 85 3.92 5.96 -3.68
C PRO A 85 5.16 5.23 -4.24
N GLN A 86 5.44 4.01 -3.75
CA GLN A 86 6.55 3.18 -4.23
C GLN A 86 6.12 1.71 -4.32
N ILE A 87 6.55 1.02 -5.38
CA ILE A 87 6.21 -0.40 -5.61
C ILE A 87 6.61 -1.30 -4.43
N THR A 88 7.63 -0.92 -3.67
CA THR A 88 8.17 -1.69 -2.53
C THR A 88 7.14 -1.91 -1.44
N TRP A 89 6.56 -0.83 -0.90
CA TRP A 89 5.60 -0.91 0.18
C TRP A 89 4.20 -1.30 -0.32
N TYR A 90 3.81 -0.90 -1.54
CA TYR A 90 2.55 -1.35 -2.13
C TYR A 90 2.54 -2.87 -2.35
N ALA A 91 3.60 -3.43 -2.94
CA ALA A 91 3.68 -4.88 -3.12
C ALA A 91 3.67 -5.63 -1.79
N SER A 92 4.34 -5.09 -0.76
CA SER A 92 4.29 -5.67 0.59
C SER A 92 2.88 -5.63 1.20
N ALA A 93 2.18 -4.49 1.10
CA ALA A 93 0.81 -4.36 1.58
C ALA A 93 -0.15 -5.29 0.83
N LEU A 94 -0.04 -5.34 -0.50
CA LEU A 94 -0.82 -6.24 -1.34
C LEU A 94 -0.58 -7.70 -0.97
N ASN A 95 0.65 -8.11 -0.66
CA ASN A 95 0.95 -9.49 -0.27
C ASN A 95 0.23 -9.89 1.02
N ARG A 96 0.13 -8.96 1.97
CA ARG A 96 -0.62 -9.16 3.22
C ARG A 96 -2.11 -9.26 2.93
N VAL A 97 -2.65 -8.33 2.14
CA VAL A 97 -4.07 -8.32 1.77
C VAL A 97 -4.44 -9.59 1.02
N THR A 98 -3.69 -10.01 0.00
CA THR A 98 -3.96 -11.25 -0.74
C THR A 98 -3.84 -12.47 0.16
N GLY A 99 -2.86 -12.50 1.07
CA GLY A 99 -2.74 -13.57 2.06
C GLY A 99 -3.96 -13.67 2.99
N CYS A 100 -4.44 -12.53 3.51
CA CYS A 100 -5.66 -12.48 4.32
C CYS A 100 -6.90 -12.88 3.53
N VAL A 101 -7.04 -12.43 2.28
CA VAL A 101 -8.18 -12.78 1.41
C VAL A 101 -8.19 -14.27 1.09
N LEU A 102 -7.05 -14.87 0.75
CA LEU A 102 -6.95 -16.29 0.43
C LEU A 102 -7.22 -17.17 1.66
N SER A 103 -6.55 -16.89 2.78
CA SER A 103 -6.77 -17.63 4.03
C SER A 103 -8.18 -17.43 4.56
N GLY A 104 -8.68 -16.19 4.57
CA GLY A 104 -10.04 -15.86 4.97
C GLY A 104 -11.08 -16.56 4.08
N GLY A 105 -10.88 -16.53 2.76
CA GLY A 105 -11.74 -17.24 1.80
C GLY A 105 -11.76 -18.74 2.05
N LEU A 106 -10.60 -19.35 2.28
CA LEU A 106 -10.50 -20.79 2.61
C LEU A 106 -11.26 -21.12 3.90
N TYR A 107 -11.05 -20.37 4.98
CA TYR A 107 -11.71 -20.64 6.26
C TYR A 107 -13.21 -20.38 6.22
N ILE A 108 -13.64 -19.27 5.60
CA ILE A 108 -15.06 -18.94 5.44
C ILE A 108 -15.75 -20.01 4.60
N PHE A 109 -15.18 -20.39 3.46
CA PHE A 109 -15.74 -21.42 2.61
C PHE A 109 -15.79 -22.78 3.31
N GLY A 110 -14.70 -23.18 3.98
CA GLY A 110 -14.64 -24.43 4.73
C GLY A 110 -15.67 -24.50 5.87
N ALA A 111 -15.82 -23.42 6.63
CA ALA A 111 -16.82 -23.32 7.69
C ALA A 111 -18.25 -23.32 7.14
N ALA A 112 -18.49 -22.55 6.07
CA ALA A 112 -19.80 -22.51 5.40
C ALA A 112 -20.17 -23.89 4.83
N TYR A 113 -19.21 -24.58 4.21
CA TYR A 113 -19.40 -25.94 3.70
C TYR A 113 -19.75 -26.92 4.81
N LEU A 114 -19.06 -26.85 5.96
CA LEU A 114 -19.35 -27.71 7.11
C LEU A 114 -20.75 -27.49 7.70
N VAL A 115 -21.20 -26.24 7.78
CA VAL A 115 -22.52 -25.88 8.33
C VAL A 115 -23.64 -26.04 7.28
N SER A 116 -23.30 -26.14 5.99
CA SER A 116 -24.25 -26.16 4.88
C SER A 116 -25.40 -27.16 5.02
N PRO A 117 -25.21 -28.42 5.48
CA PRO A 117 -26.32 -29.38 5.58
C PRO A 117 -27.32 -29.02 6.67
N LEU A 118 -26.89 -28.29 7.71
CA LEU A 118 -27.74 -27.87 8.82
C LEU A 118 -28.64 -26.68 8.44
N LEU A 119 -28.17 -25.84 7.52
CA LEU A 119 -28.89 -24.65 7.06
C LEU A 119 -29.62 -24.87 5.72
N GLY A 120 -29.48 -26.06 5.12
CA GLY A 120 -30.03 -26.36 3.79
C GLY A 120 -29.34 -25.58 2.66
N TRP A 121 -28.07 -25.21 2.84
CA TRP A 121 -27.30 -24.55 1.78
C TRP A 121 -26.71 -25.58 0.82
N HIS A 122 -26.82 -25.30 -0.48
CA HIS A 122 -26.26 -26.13 -1.55
C HIS A 122 -24.87 -25.63 -1.93
N LEU A 123 -23.83 -26.05 -1.20
CA LEU A 123 -22.43 -25.68 -1.47
C LEU A 123 -21.62 -26.82 -2.12
N GLU A 124 -22.28 -27.90 -2.50
CA GLU A 124 -21.68 -28.98 -3.28
C GLU A 124 -21.18 -28.49 -4.65
N SER A 125 -20.11 -29.12 -5.13
CA SER A 125 -19.45 -28.74 -6.39
C SER A 125 -20.40 -28.68 -7.58
N ALA A 126 -21.44 -29.54 -7.62
CA ALA A 126 -22.43 -29.56 -8.70
C ALA A 126 -23.31 -28.30 -8.71
N ALA A 127 -23.90 -27.93 -7.56
CA ALA A 127 -24.72 -26.73 -7.43
C ALA A 127 -23.91 -25.45 -7.69
N MET A 128 -22.66 -25.40 -7.20
CA MET A 128 -21.76 -24.28 -7.47
C MET A 128 -21.39 -24.17 -8.94
N ALA A 129 -21.16 -25.29 -9.63
CA ALA A 129 -20.86 -25.32 -11.05
C ALA A 129 -22.06 -24.87 -11.91
N GLU A 130 -23.28 -25.28 -11.55
CA GLU A 130 -24.51 -24.84 -12.21
C GLU A 130 -24.74 -23.34 -12.01
N TRP A 131 -24.65 -22.87 -10.77
CA TRP A 131 -24.77 -21.44 -10.43
C TRP A 131 -23.73 -20.61 -11.19
N PHE A 132 -22.46 -21.03 -11.18
CA PHE A 132 -21.41 -20.36 -11.94
C PHE A 132 -21.64 -20.43 -13.47
N GLY A 133 -22.20 -21.56 -13.93
CA GLY A 133 -22.60 -21.82 -15.31
C GLY A 133 -23.71 -20.89 -15.82
N SER A 134 -24.58 -20.40 -14.94
CA SER A 134 -25.69 -19.50 -15.29
C SER A 134 -25.22 -18.09 -15.73
N PHE A 135 -24.00 -17.69 -15.37
CA PHE A 135 -23.49 -16.36 -15.69
C PHE A 135 -23.04 -16.18 -17.15
N GLY A 136 -23.07 -14.93 -17.63
CA GLY A 136 -22.49 -14.56 -18.91
C GLY A 136 -20.96 -14.70 -18.96
N ALA A 137 -20.39 -14.75 -20.17
CA ALA A 137 -18.95 -14.97 -20.38
C ALA A 137 -18.07 -13.90 -19.70
N VAL A 138 -18.48 -12.63 -19.72
CA VAL A 138 -17.76 -11.53 -19.07
C VAL A 138 -17.71 -11.73 -17.55
N THR A 139 -18.85 -12.01 -16.92
CA THR A 139 -18.93 -12.25 -15.47
C THR A 139 -18.08 -13.45 -15.05
N LYS A 140 -18.12 -14.55 -15.81
CA LYS A 140 -17.26 -15.72 -15.59
C LYS A 140 -15.78 -15.36 -15.67
N GLY A 141 -15.38 -14.57 -16.66
CA GLY A 141 -14.00 -14.10 -16.82
C GLY A 141 -13.53 -13.26 -15.63
N VAL A 142 -14.35 -12.28 -15.21
CA VAL A 142 -14.04 -11.41 -14.06
C VAL A 142 -13.95 -12.21 -12.75
N MET A 143 -14.88 -13.13 -12.51
CA MET A 143 -14.85 -13.98 -11.31
C MET A 143 -13.61 -14.89 -11.28
N LYS A 144 -13.29 -15.55 -12.40
CA LYS A 144 -12.08 -16.39 -12.50
C LYS A 144 -10.81 -15.58 -12.27
N PHE A 145 -10.70 -14.41 -12.90
CA PHE A 145 -9.55 -13.52 -12.72
C PHE A 145 -9.47 -12.98 -11.28
N GLY A 146 -10.61 -12.61 -10.69
CA GLY A 146 -10.70 -12.10 -9.32
C GLY A 146 -10.24 -13.09 -8.26
N ILE A 147 -10.36 -14.40 -8.51
CA ILE A 147 -9.83 -15.45 -7.64
C ILE A 147 -8.38 -15.80 -7.99
N SER A 148 -8.04 -15.89 -9.28
CA SER A 148 -6.70 -16.32 -9.71
C SER A 148 -5.63 -15.25 -9.49
N TRP A 149 -5.96 -13.96 -9.59
CA TRP A 149 -5.01 -12.86 -9.41
C TRP A 149 -4.46 -12.76 -7.98
N PRO A 150 -5.27 -12.72 -6.91
CA PRO A 150 -4.72 -12.67 -5.56
C PRO A 150 -3.87 -13.90 -5.23
N PHE A 151 -4.27 -15.09 -5.72
CA PHE A 151 -3.48 -16.32 -5.58
C PHE A 151 -2.10 -16.21 -6.24
N THR A 152 -2.08 -15.93 -7.54
CA THR A 152 -0.82 -15.85 -8.30
C THR A 152 0.08 -14.70 -7.84
N PHE A 153 -0.48 -13.55 -7.48
CA PHE A 153 0.27 -12.45 -6.90
C PHE A 153 0.93 -12.83 -5.56
N HIS A 154 0.17 -13.47 -4.66
CA HIS A 154 0.70 -13.93 -3.37
C HIS A 154 1.83 -14.95 -3.56
N CYS A 155 1.70 -15.88 -4.50
CA CYS A 155 2.74 -16.86 -4.81
C CYS A 155 4.02 -16.21 -5.37
N TRP A 156 3.90 -15.35 -6.39
CA TRP A 156 5.09 -14.74 -7.01
C TRP A 156 5.77 -13.73 -6.09
N ASN A 157 5.00 -12.88 -5.41
CA ASN A 157 5.59 -11.96 -4.45
C ASN A 157 6.08 -12.69 -3.19
N GLY A 158 5.45 -13.80 -2.79
CA GLY A 158 5.95 -14.71 -1.76
C GLY A 158 7.30 -15.34 -2.13
N LEU A 159 7.47 -15.82 -3.36
CA LEU A 159 8.76 -16.31 -3.86
C LEU A 159 9.84 -15.22 -3.82
N ARG A 160 9.48 -13.98 -4.15
CA ARG A 160 10.37 -12.83 -4.02
C ARG A 160 10.78 -12.61 -2.56
N HIS A 161 9.87 -12.74 -1.60
CA HIS A 161 10.20 -12.64 -0.18
C HIS A 161 11.14 -13.77 0.27
N LEU A 162 10.89 -15.02 -0.16
CA LEU A 162 11.80 -16.13 0.11
C LEU A 162 13.19 -15.89 -0.47
N LEU A 163 13.29 -15.30 -1.67
CA LEU A 163 14.57 -14.89 -2.25
C LEU A 163 15.29 -13.85 -1.37
N TRP A 164 14.56 -12.89 -0.81
CA TRP A 164 15.12 -11.91 0.11
C TRP A 164 15.56 -12.53 1.45
N ASP A 165 14.86 -13.55 1.93
CA ASP A 165 15.24 -14.29 3.14
C ASP A 165 16.59 -15.01 2.97
N THR A 166 16.98 -15.34 1.73
CA THR A 166 18.33 -15.85 1.41
C THR A 166 19.42 -14.77 1.35
N GLY A 167 19.07 -13.50 1.58
CA GLY A 167 20.00 -12.35 1.50
C GLY A 167 20.28 -11.86 0.07
N ARG A 168 19.48 -12.26 -0.92
CA ARG A 168 19.67 -11.92 -2.35
C ARG A 168 18.72 -10.80 -2.80
N GLU A 169 19.08 -10.09 -3.89
CA GLU A 169 18.25 -9.05 -4.53
C GLU A 169 17.78 -7.92 -3.60
N LEU A 170 18.59 -7.53 -2.61
CA LEU A 170 18.29 -6.50 -1.63
C LEU A 170 18.72 -5.07 -2.05
N GLY A 171 19.36 -4.91 -3.21
CA GLY A 171 19.72 -3.59 -3.72
C GLY A 171 18.49 -2.78 -4.14
N ASN A 172 18.53 -1.45 -3.99
CA ASN A 172 17.37 -0.58 -4.30
C ASN A 172 16.80 -0.80 -5.72
N ARG A 173 17.68 -0.90 -6.73
CA ARG A 173 17.26 -1.17 -8.12
C ARG A 173 16.69 -2.58 -8.28
N GLN A 174 17.32 -3.57 -7.66
CA GLN A 174 16.89 -4.96 -7.70
C GLN A 174 15.51 -5.16 -7.08
N VAL A 175 15.28 -4.58 -5.91
CA VAL A 175 14.00 -4.60 -5.20
C VAL A 175 12.87 -3.98 -6.04
N GLN A 176 13.15 -2.90 -6.77
CA GLN A 176 12.17 -2.29 -7.68
C GLN A 176 11.89 -3.17 -8.91
N VAL A 177 12.93 -3.70 -9.55
CA VAL A 177 12.81 -4.57 -10.74
C VAL A 177 12.07 -5.86 -10.38
N THR A 178 12.49 -6.55 -9.33
CA THR A 178 11.83 -7.78 -8.86
C THR A 178 10.38 -7.55 -8.43
N GLY A 179 10.06 -6.37 -7.90
CA GLY A 179 8.68 -5.97 -7.59
C GLY A 179 7.81 -5.90 -8.84
N TRP A 180 8.27 -5.23 -9.90
CA TRP A 180 7.54 -5.17 -11.17
C TRP A 180 7.46 -6.51 -11.90
N ILE A 181 8.52 -7.34 -11.83
CA ILE A 181 8.51 -8.71 -12.36
C ILE A 181 7.42 -9.54 -11.67
N ALA A 182 7.32 -9.48 -10.34
CA ALA A 182 6.28 -10.21 -9.60
C ALA A 182 4.86 -9.77 -10.01
N VAL A 183 4.64 -8.47 -10.21
CA VAL A 183 3.36 -7.94 -10.73
C VAL A 183 3.08 -8.49 -12.13
N ALA A 184 4.04 -8.40 -13.05
CA ALA A 184 3.86 -8.87 -14.42
C ALA A 184 3.56 -10.38 -14.48
N LEU A 185 4.34 -11.19 -13.77
CA LEU A 185 4.12 -12.64 -13.69
C LEU A 185 2.75 -12.99 -13.10
N SER A 186 2.30 -12.26 -12.08
CA SER A 186 0.96 -12.48 -11.49
C SER A 186 -0.16 -12.21 -12.48
N VAL A 187 -0.11 -11.10 -13.22
CA VAL A 187 -1.14 -10.74 -14.19
C VAL A 187 -1.16 -11.74 -15.35
N VAL A 188 0.00 -12.12 -15.88
CA VAL A 188 0.10 -13.08 -16.99
C VAL A 188 -0.44 -14.44 -16.56
N SER A 189 0.05 -14.99 -15.46
CA SER A 189 -0.38 -16.29 -14.95
C SER A 189 -1.87 -16.33 -14.57
N SER A 190 -2.38 -15.27 -13.95
CA SER A 190 -3.81 -15.11 -13.65
C SER A 190 -4.69 -15.05 -14.91
N THR A 191 -4.25 -14.33 -15.93
CA THR A 191 -4.94 -14.24 -17.23
C THR A 191 -4.99 -15.62 -17.90
N VAL A 192 -3.86 -16.33 -17.95
CA VAL A 192 -3.82 -17.69 -18.48
C VAL A 192 -4.79 -18.60 -17.72
N LEU A 193 -4.74 -18.60 -16.39
CA LEU A 193 -5.65 -19.41 -15.57
C LEU A 193 -7.13 -19.05 -15.77
N ALA A 194 -7.45 -17.77 -15.97
CA ALA A 194 -8.83 -17.33 -16.16
C ALA A 194 -9.40 -17.75 -17.52
N PHE A 195 -8.57 -17.78 -18.57
CA PHE A 195 -9.03 -17.89 -19.95
C PHE A 195 -8.64 -19.18 -20.68
N VAL A 196 -7.78 -20.03 -20.13
CA VAL A 196 -7.32 -21.28 -20.78
C VAL A 196 -8.46 -22.23 -21.18
N GLY A 197 -9.63 -22.15 -20.54
CA GLY A 197 -10.82 -22.96 -20.87
C GLY A 197 -11.98 -22.18 -21.52
N MET A 198 -11.76 -20.93 -21.94
CA MET A 198 -12.82 -20.07 -22.50
C MET A 198 -12.86 -20.07 -24.04
N GLY A 199 -11.82 -20.62 -24.69
CA GLY A 199 -11.63 -20.59 -26.14
C GLY A 199 -12.46 -21.60 -26.96
N ASP A 200 -13.10 -22.59 -26.33
CA ASP A 200 -13.66 -23.75 -27.05
C ASP A 200 -15.16 -23.68 -27.36
N GLY A 201 -15.74 -22.47 -27.37
CA GLY A 201 -17.16 -22.26 -27.71
C GLY A 201 -17.53 -22.39 -29.21
N LYS A 202 -16.58 -22.72 -30.09
CA LYS A 202 -16.83 -22.96 -31.53
C LYS A 202 -16.09 -24.18 -32.08
N SER A 203 -16.02 -25.28 -31.31
CA SER A 203 -15.76 -26.59 -31.90
C SER A 203 -16.91 -27.54 -31.61
N LYS A 204 -17.37 -28.15 -32.68
CA LYS A 204 -18.57 -28.96 -32.85
C LYS A 204 -18.78 -29.99 -31.74
N GLY A 205 -20.05 -30.30 -31.49
CA GLY A 205 -20.44 -31.50 -30.77
C GLY A 205 -19.66 -32.72 -31.26
N LYS A 206 -18.79 -33.22 -30.40
CA LYS A 206 -18.37 -34.61 -30.36
C LYS A 206 -18.32 -34.98 -28.90
N GLY A 207 -19.22 -35.89 -28.50
CA GLY A 207 -19.16 -36.54 -27.21
C GLY A 207 -17.79 -37.20 -27.07
N VAL A 208 -17.00 -36.70 -26.13
CA VAL A 208 -15.75 -37.33 -25.71
C VAL A 208 -15.84 -37.34 -24.19
N GLY A 209 -16.17 -38.50 -23.62
CA GLY A 209 -16.19 -38.64 -22.17
C GLY A 209 -16.82 -39.89 -21.58
N GLU A 210 -17.63 -40.66 -22.31
CA GLU A 210 -18.34 -41.81 -21.70
C GLU A 210 -17.89 -43.20 -22.16
N GLU A 211 -17.20 -43.33 -23.30
CA GLU A 211 -16.89 -44.66 -23.86
C GLU A 211 -15.51 -45.21 -23.48
N SER A 212 -14.59 -44.38 -22.95
CA SER A 212 -13.23 -44.84 -22.61
C SER A 212 -13.16 -45.70 -21.35
N TRP A 213 -14.04 -45.46 -20.36
CA TRP A 213 -13.94 -46.11 -19.04
C TRP A 213 -14.73 -47.43 -18.95
N LYS A 214 -15.68 -47.68 -19.87
CA LYS A 214 -16.47 -48.92 -19.85
C LYS A 214 -15.71 -50.13 -20.43
N GLY A 215 -14.64 -49.89 -21.19
CA GLY A 215 -13.79 -50.95 -21.75
C GLY A 215 -12.85 -51.61 -20.73
N GLU A 216 -12.28 -50.83 -19.82
CA GLU A 216 -11.30 -51.35 -18.84
C GLU A 216 -11.93 -52.23 -17.75
N PHE A 217 -13.14 -51.92 -17.31
CA PHE A 217 -13.81 -52.73 -16.27
C PHE A 217 -14.28 -54.11 -16.76
N LYS A 218 -14.36 -54.33 -18.08
CA LYS A 218 -14.76 -55.63 -18.64
C LYS A 218 -13.63 -56.67 -18.60
N ASN A 219 -12.37 -56.24 -18.52
CA ASN A 219 -11.20 -57.13 -18.52
C ASN A 219 -10.78 -57.64 -17.13
N TRP A 220 -11.42 -57.19 -16.05
CA TRP A 220 -11.07 -57.60 -14.69
C TRP A 220 -12.01 -58.66 -14.09
N LYS A 221 -12.98 -59.14 -14.87
CA LYS A 221 -13.92 -60.23 -14.51
C LYS A 221 -13.81 -61.42 -15.46
N GLY A 222 -12.59 -61.74 -15.90
CA GLY A 222 -12.26 -62.95 -16.67
C GLY A 222 -11.29 -63.82 -15.88
#